data_AF-A0A0F2TL77-F1
#
_entry.id   AF-A0A0F2TL77-F1
#
_cell.length_a   1.000
_cell.length_b   1.000
_cell.length_c   1.000
_cell.angle_alpha   90.00
_cell.angle_beta   90.00
_cell.angle_gamma   90.00
#
_symmetry.space_group_name_H-M   'P 1'
#
loop_
_entity.id
_entity.type
_entity.pdbx_description
1 polymer ?
#
loop_
_entity_poly.entity_id
_entity_poly.type
_entity_poly.pdbx_seq_one_letter_code
_entity_poly.pdbx_strand_id
1 'polypeptide(L)'
;MLAALAFAAPAAPADAAPARPAATCGQTVAQTRQDLANVGAPTSRTDWQGVRDDAQRFVDSHPYNGSGTTRLRQDINELNAVCAP
;
A
#
# COMPACT_ATOMS: atom_id res chain seq x y z
N MET A 1 -19.33 10.35 -59.89
CA MET A 1 -19.19 9.57 -58.63
C MET A 1 -17.73 9.61 -58.23
N LEU A 2 -17.35 10.45 -57.27
CA LEU A 2 -15.96 10.59 -56.80
C LEU A 2 -15.69 9.60 -55.66
N ALA A 3 -14.61 8.83 -55.79
CA ALA A 3 -14.16 7.84 -54.81
C ALA A 3 -13.38 8.52 -53.66
N ALA A 4 -13.72 8.15 -52.42
CA ALA A 4 -13.09 8.57 -51.20
C ALA A 4 -11.86 7.70 -50.86
N LEU A 5 -10.76 8.32 -50.44
CA LEU A 5 -9.62 7.64 -49.83
C LEU A 5 -9.31 8.34 -48.50
N ALA A 6 -9.78 7.74 -47.41
CA ALA A 6 -9.46 8.16 -46.06
C ALA A 6 -8.16 7.47 -45.61
N PHE A 7 -7.12 8.27 -45.35
CA PHE A 7 -5.87 7.81 -44.73
C PHE A 7 -6.14 7.48 -43.25
N ALA A 8 -6.07 6.20 -42.88
CA ALA A 8 -6.08 5.78 -41.49
C ALA A 8 -4.66 5.97 -40.90
N ALA A 9 -4.54 6.88 -39.95
CA ALA A 9 -3.31 7.09 -39.18
C ALA A 9 -3.09 5.93 -38.18
N PRO A 10 -1.84 5.48 -37.96
CA PRO A 10 -1.56 4.47 -36.94
C PRO A 10 -1.74 5.07 -35.54
N ALA A 11 -2.62 4.45 -34.75
CA ALA A 11 -2.77 4.74 -33.33
C ALA A 11 -1.47 4.37 -32.60
N ALA A 12 -0.82 5.38 -32.01
CA ALA A 12 0.32 5.17 -31.12
C ALA A 12 -0.10 4.32 -29.90
N PRO A 13 0.77 3.42 -29.40
CA PRO A 13 0.47 2.65 -28.20
C PRO A 13 0.31 3.60 -27.01
N ALA A 14 -0.82 3.46 -26.32
CA ALA A 14 -1.12 4.17 -25.08
C ALA A 14 0.03 3.97 -24.09
N ASP A 15 0.60 5.09 -23.63
CA ASP A 15 1.50 5.22 -22.50
C ASP A 15 1.18 4.17 -21.42
N ALA A 16 2.05 3.17 -21.30
CA ALA A 16 2.14 2.35 -20.11
C ALA A 16 2.55 3.30 -18.98
N ALA A 17 1.57 3.72 -18.18
CA ALA A 17 1.81 4.53 -17.00
C ALA A 17 2.97 3.89 -16.20
N PRO A 18 3.96 4.68 -15.73
CA PRO A 18 5.07 4.14 -14.98
C PRO A 18 4.49 3.38 -13.79
N ALA A 19 4.77 2.08 -13.72
CA ALA A 19 4.44 1.25 -12.58
C ALA A 19 4.99 1.98 -11.35
N ARG A 20 4.11 2.42 -10.45
CA ARG A 20 4.55 2.97 -9.16
C ARG A 20 5.49 1.93 -8.56
N PRO A 21 6.70 2.32 -8.11
CA PRO A 21 7.60 1.36 -7.50
C PRO A 21 6.82 0.64 -6.41
N ALA A 22 6.81 -0.70 -6.46
CA ALA A 22 6.23 -1.50 -5.40
C ALA A 22 6.82 -0.99 -4.09
N ALA A 23 5.96 -0.67 -3.12
CA ALA A 23 6.44 -0.19 -1.82
C ALA A 23 7.47 -1.18 -1.32
N THR A 24 8.67 -0.69 -0.99
CA THR A 24 9.70 -1.54 -0.42
C THR A 24 9.33 -1.86 1.02
N CYS A 25 9.79 -3.00 1.55
CA CYS A 25 9.51 -3.38 2.93
C CYS A 25 9.81 -2.25 3.94
N GLY A 26 10.92 -1.52 3.75
CA GLY A 26 11.28 -0.39 4.60
C GLY A 26 10.29 0.78 4.54
N GLN A 27 9.68 1.06 3.38
CA GLN A 27 8.64 2.08 3.25
C GLN A 27 7.35 1.65 3.95
N THR A 28 6.93 0.40 3.79
CA THR A 28 5.74 -0.14 4.46
C THR A 28 5.92 -0.09 5.97
N VAL A 29 7.09 -0.50 6.49
CA VAL A 29 7.41 -0.39 7.92
C VAL A 29 7.31 1.05 8.41
N ALA A 30 7.92 2.01 7.70
CA ALA A 30 7.85 3.42 8.09
C ALA A 30 6.40 3.94 8.11
N GLN A 31 5.59 3.55 7.13
CA GLN A 31 4.18 3.91 7.03
C GLN A 31 3.37 3.33 8.20
N THR A 32 3.49 2.03 8.46
CA THR A 32 2.78 1.37 9.57
C THR A 32 3.14 1.99 10.92
N ARG A 33 4.40 2.38 11.13
CA ARG A 33 4.84 3.07 12.35
C ARG A 33 4.18 4.44 12.51
N GLN A 34 4.01 5.18 11.42
CA GLN A 34 3.28 6.44 11.44
C GLN A 34 1.81 6.22 11.74
N ASP A 35 1.18 5.23 11.12
CA ASP A 35 -0.24 4.91 11.35
C ASP A 35 -0.49 4.43 12.78
N LEU A 36 0.44 3.66 13.38
CA LEU A 36 0.48 3.32 14.80
C LEU A 36 0.56 4.57 15.70
N ALA A 37 1.44 5.52 15.37
CA ALA A 37 1.55 6.77 16.13
C ALA A 37 0.26 7.62 16.03
N ASN A 38 -0.37 7.67 14.85
CA ASN A 38 -1.61 8.41 14.60
C ASN A 38 -2.78 7.88 15.43
N VAL A 39 -2.83 6.58 15.70
CA VAL A 39 -3.87 5.96 16.54
C VAL A 39 -3.51 5.95 18.03
N GLY A 40 -2.41 6.59 18.43
CA GLY A 40 -1.99 6.69 19.83
C GLY A 40 -1.24 5.47 20.36
N ALA A 41 -0.74 4.59 19.48
CA ALA A 41 0.04 3.41 19.82
C ALA A 41 1.44 3.43 19.18
N PRO A 42 2.25 4.48 19.41
CA PRO A 42 3.56 4.58 18.79
C PRO A 42 4.46 3.40 19.17
N THR A 43 5.19 2.87 18.18
CA THR A 43 6.17 1.79 18.39
C THR A 43 7.62 2.26 18.22
N SER A 44 8.49 1.75 19.09
CA SER A 44 9.95 1.90 18.99
C SER A 44 10.60 0.85 18.08
N ARG A 45 9.84 -0.19 17.67
CA ARG A 45 10.32 -1.22 16.76
C ARG A 45 10.57 -0.63 15.38
N THR A 46 11.63 -1.10 14.72
CA THR A 46 12.03 -0.67 13.37
C THR A 46 12.15 -1.84 12.41
N ASP A 47 12.15 -3.07 12.92
CA ASP A 47 12.05 -4.30 12.16
C ASP A 47 10.59 -4.57 11.78
N TRP A 48 10.39 -5.21 10.62
CA TRP A 48 9.05 -5.41 10.09
C TRP A 48 8.18 -6.33 10.96
N GLN A 49 8.79 -7.33 11.60
CA GLN A 49 8.08 -8.28 12.47
C GLN A 49 7.54 -7.56 13.72
N GLY A 50 8.39 -6.82 14.42
CA GLY A 50 7.99 -6.08 15.62
C GLY A 50 6.92 -5.02 15.32
N VAL A 51 7.04 -4.30 14.21
CA VAL A 51 6.02 -3.30 13.80
C VAL A 51 4.69 -3.97 13.44
N ARG A 52 4.73 -5.09 12.74
CA ARG A 52 3.53 -5.89 12.45
C ARG A 52 2.87 -6.40 13.73
N ASP A 53 3.65 -6.95 14.66
CA ASP A 53 3.14 -7.51 15.91
C ASP A 53 2.48 -6.44 16.80
N ASP A 54 3.07 -5.24 16.88
CA ASP A 54 2.49 -4.11 17.60
C ASP A 54 1.19 -3.63 16.93
N ALA A 55 1.16 -3.55 15.59
CA ALA A 55 -0.05 -3.24 14.83
C ALA A 55 -1.16 -4.29 15.05
N GLN A 56 -0.81 -5.57 15.02
CA GLN A 56 -1.75 -6.67 15.25
C GLN A 56 -2.31 -6.59 16.67
N ARG A 57 -1.45 -6.42 17.69
CA ARG A 57 -1.87 -6.26 19.08
C ARG A 57 -2.82 -5.08 19.26
N PHE A 58 -2.55 -3.94 18.60
CA PHE A 58 -3.44 -2.78 18.66
C PHE A 58 -4.81 -3.10 18.09
N VAL A 59 -4.86 -3.71 16.89
CA VAL A 59 -6.09 -4.10 16.21
C VAL A 59 -6.90 -5.10 17.05
N ASP A 60 -6.24 -6.13 17.59
CA ASP A 60 -6.91 -7.16 18.41
C ASP A 60 -7.47 -6.57 19.71
N SER A 61 -6.81 -5.57 20.27
CA SER A 61 -7.27 -4.85 21.47
C SER A 61 -8.39 -3.83 21.18
N HIS A 62 -8.60 -3.46 19.92
CA HIS A 62 -9.59 -2.48 19.47
C HIS A 62 -10.54 -3.11 18.43
N PRO A 63 -11.47 -3.98 18.86
CA PRO A 63 -12.36 -4.72 17.96
C PRO A 63 -13.38 -3.82 17.25
N TYR A 64 -13.60 -2.60 17.75
CA TYR A 64 -14.42 -1.61 17.07
C TYR A 64 -13.68 -1.12 15.83
N ASN A 65 -14.16 -1.50 14.63
CA ASN A 65 -13.58 -1.18 13.32
C ASN A 65 -13.59 0.33 13.03
N GLY A 66 -12.74 1.09 13.72
CA GLY A 66 -12.42 2.48 13.40
C GLY A 66 -11.50 2.57 12.20
N SER A 67 -11.49 3.73 11.54
CA SER A 67 -10.64 4.02 10.37
C SER A 67 -9.16 3.66 10.61
N GLY A 68 -8.63 3.95 11.81
CA GLY A 68 -7.27 3.59 12.21
C GLY A 68 -7.01 2.07 12.25
N THR A 69 -7.91 1.28 12.84
CA THR A 69 -7.77 -0.19 12.88
C THR A 69 -7.92 -0.85 11.51
N THR A 70 -8.74 -0.26 10.63
CA THR A 70 -8.87 -0.72 9.23
C THR A 70 -7.58 -0.46 8.46
N ARG A 71 -6.97 0.71 8.66
CA ARG A 71 -5.68 1.06 8.05
C ARG A 71 -4.57 0.14 8.54
N LEU A 72 -4.45 -0.07 9.84
CA LEU A 72 -3.45 -0.98 10.41
C LEU A 72 -3.62 -2.42 9.93
N ARG A 73 -4.85 -2.90 9.68
CA ARG A 73 -5.08 -4.21 9.05
C ARG A 73 -4.55 -4.28 7.61
N GLN A 74 -4.72 -3.20 6.84
CA GLN A 74 -4.14 -3.12 5.49
C GLN A 74 -2.62 -3.13 5.58
N ASP A 75 -2.05 -2.32 6.48
CA ASP A 75 -0.61 -2.24 6.69
C ASP A 75 0.00 -3.59 7.08
N ILE A 76 -0.65 -4.35 7.97
CA ILE A 76 -0.22 -5.71 8.37
C ILE A 76 -0.19 -6.66 7.17
N ASN A 77 -1.23 -6.63 6.32
CA ASN A 77 -1.29 -7.46 5.13
C ASN A 77 -0.20 -7.07 4.13
N GLU A 78 0.06 -5.77 3.97
CA GLU A 78 1.09 -5.25 3.08
C GLU A 78 2.49 -5.59 3.60
N LEU A 79 2.73 -5.51 4.92
CA LEU A 79 3.96 -5.97 5.55
C LEU A 79 4.20 -7.46 5.28
N ASN A 80 3.19 -8.32 5.43
CA ASN A 80 3.34 -9.75 5.13
C ASN A 80 3.62 -10.00 3.64
N ALA A 81 2.96 -9.27 2.74
CA ALA A 81 3.13 -9.45 1.31
C ALA A 81 4.49 -8.97 0.79
N VAL A 82 5.05 -7.90 1.38
CA VAL A 82 6.26 -7.24 0.90
C VAL A 82 7.51 -7.66 1.69
N CYS A 83 7.39 -7.91 3.00
CA CYS A 83 8.52 -8.17 3.90
C CYS A 83 8.76 -9.65 4.22
N ALA A 84 7.78 -10.53 3.96
CA ALA A 84 7.88 -11.97 4.22
C ALA A 84 7.63 -12.82 2.96
N PRO A 85 8.43 -12.66 1.88
CA PRO A 85 8.30 -13.44 0.66
C PRO A 85 8.62 -14.94 0.84
#